data_AF-A0A853F106-F1
#
_entry.id   AF-A0A853F106-F1
#
_cell.length_a   1.000
_cell.length_b   1.000
_cell.length_c   1.000
_cell.angle_alpha   90.00
_cell.angle_beta   90.00
_cell.angle_gamma   90.00
#
_symmetry.space_group_name_H-M   'P 1'
#
loop_
_entity.id
_entity.type
_entity.pdbx_description
1 polymer ?
#
loop_
_entity_poly.entity_id
_entity_poly.type
_entity_poly.pdbx_seq_one_letter_code
_entity_poly.pdbx_strand_id
1 'polypeptide(L)'
;MQTYVIIMVALVVVMTVMDMLHKQSAKYFFANAKKAKANATTQLSAGDKVGIAAATIATDVLSAGEFHNPVRRLVHLLTMYGFILFNAATAVMIFTANGADATWTQIWHIGAIMLLVGSFWFWFAFKVDVVAEGNSPFSIDLKRDAFSLSLMATSVAALIWSFNTGNGANVKGWEFGFVILATASLFGGVYWSKFSHMFFKPFAAYDKRITKADGSAENLPTITRDESEQQQRHSMELLVDAPMDMGLGIKREKPQHY
;
A
#
# COMPACT_ATOMS: atom_id res chain seq x y z
N MET A 1 19.67 -20.64 -3.71
CA MET A 1 18.50 -19.76 -3.96
C MET A 1 17.34 -20.00 -2.98
N GLN A 2 16.90 -21.24 -2.73
CA GLN A 2 15.82 -21.51 -1.76
C GLN A 2 16.10 -20.91 -0.37
N THR A 3 17.28 -21.17 0.21
CA THR A 3 17.69 -20.60 1.51
C THR A 3 17.64 -19.08 1.51
N TYR A 4 18.07 -18.44 0.42
CA TYR A 4 18.01 -16.99 0.29
C TYR A 4 16.57 -16.46 0.38
N VAL A 5 15.63 -17.07 -0.37
CA VAL A 5 14.21 -16.68 -0.31
C VAL A 5 13.62 -16.91 1.08
N ILE A 6 13.94 -18.03 1.74
CA ILE A 6 13.49 -18.29 3.12
C ILE A 6 13.98 -17.19 4.06
N ILE A 7 15.26 -16.80 3.96
CA ILE A 7 15.82 -15.71 4.77
C ILE A 7 15.10 -14.39 4.48
N MET A 8 14.80 -14.07 3.21
CA MET A 8 14.07 -12.84 2.85
C MET A 8 12.67 -12.81 3.48
N VAL A 9 11.93 -13.92 3.42
CA VAL A 9 10.61 -14.03 4.05
C VAL A 9 10.72 -13.88 5.57
N ALA A 10 11.71 -14.53 6.20
CA ALA A 10 11.95 -14.39 7.63
C ALA A 10 12.28 -12.94 8.02
N LEU A 11 13.11 -12.25 7.22
CA LEU A 11 13.43 -10.84 7.43
C LEU A 11 12.18 -9.96 7.36
N VAL A 12 11.28 -10.16 6.40
CA VAL A 12 10.03 -9.39 6.32
C VAL A 12 9.22 -9.53 7.60
N VAL A 13 9.06 -10.77 8.11
CA VAL A 13 8.31 -11.03 9.34
C VAL A 13 8.98 -10.35 10.54
N VAL A 14 10.28 -10.59 10.73
CA VAL A 14 11.05 -10.04 11.87
C VAL A 14 11.05 -8.52 11.84
N MET A 15 11.32 -7.91 10.69
CA MET A 15 11.37 -6.45 10.53
C MET A 15 10.00 -5.80 10.71
N THR A 16 8.91 -6.45 10.25
CA THR A 16 7.53 -5.95 10.47
C THR A 16 7.16 -6.00 11.95
N VAL A 17 7.53 -7.07 12.66
CA VAL A 17 7.31 -7.18 14.11
C VAL A 17 8.10 -6.11 14.86
N MET A 18 9.38 -5.92 14.52
CA MET A 18 10.18 -4.85 15.13
C MET A 18 9.59 -3.46 14.88
N ASP A 19 9.07 -3.20 13.68
CA ASP A 19 8.43 -1.92 13.35
C ASP A 19 7.17 -1.69 14.19
N MET A 20 6.34 -2.72 14.34
CA MET A 20 5.15 -2.70 15.19
C MET A 20 5.49 -2.43 16.66
N LEU A 21 6.55 -3.05 17.17
CA LEU A 21 7.04 -2.84 18.54
C LEU A 21 7.58 -1.42 18.73
N HIS A 22 8.39 -0.93 17.79
CA HIS A 22 8.97 0.41 17.82
C HIS A 22 7.91 1.50 17.79
N LYS A 23 6.93 1.37 16.89
CA LYS A 23 5.83 2.35 16.74
C LYS A 23 4.72 2.18 17.77
N GLN A 24 4.78 1.15 18.60
CA GLN A 24 3.73 0.77 19.55
C GLN A 24 2.33 0.66 18.91
N SER A 25 2.27 0.39 17.60
CA SER A 25 1.03 0.48 16.82
C SER A 25 0.00 -0.54 17.31
N ALA A 26 0.43 -1.74 17.69
CA ALA A 26 -0.46 -2.75 18.29
C ALA A 26 -1.13 -2.23 19.57
N LYS A 27 -0.38 -1.60 20.48
CA LYS A 27 -0.94 -1.04 21.72
C LYS A 27 -1.98 0.03 21.41
N TYR A 28 -1.68 0.90 20.44
CA TYR A 28 -2.61 1.93 19.97
C TYR A 28 -3.90 1.32 19.40
N PHE A 29 -3.80 0.35 18.48
CA PHE A 29 -4.98 -0.26 17.86
C PHE A 29 -5.84 -1.03 18.88
N PHE A 30 -5.23 -1.75 19.82
CA PHE A 30 -6.00 -2.43 20.89
C PHE A 30 -6.71 -1.45 21.81
N ALA A 31 -6.05 -0.35 22.19
CA ALA A 31 -6.66 0.70 22.98
C ALA A 31 -7.81 1.39 22.23
N ASN A 32 -7.61 1.69 20.95
CA ASN A 32 -8.63 2.30 20.09
C ASN A 32 -9.83 1.37 19.92
N ALA A 33 -9.61 0.09 19.60
CA ALA A 33 -10.68 -0.90 19.46
C ALA A 33 -11.47 -1.09 20.76
N LYS A 34 -10.82 -1.06 21.92
CA LYS A 34 -11.50 -1.12 23.22
C LYS A 34 -12.37 0.11 23.46
N LYS A 35 -11.88 1.30 23.12
CA LYS A 35 -12.61 2.56 23.22
C LYS A 35 -13.81 2.58 22.26
N ALA A 36 -13.60 2.19 21.00
CA ALA A 36 -14.66 2.10 20.00
C ALA A 36 -15.76 1.13 20.43
N LYS A 37 -15.40 -0.05 20.93
CA LYS A 37 -16.36 -1.03 21.47
C LYS A 37 -17.18 -0.49 22.64
N ALA A 38 -16.59 0.35 23.50
CA ALA A 38 -17.31 0.98 24.60
C ALA A 38 -18.29 2.07 24.13
N ASN A 39 -17.98 2.72 23.01
CA ASN A 39 -18.81 3.77 22.40
C ASN A 39 -19.76 3.24 21.31
N ALA A 40 -19.78 1.92 21.07
CA ALA A 40 -20.65 1.31 20.06
C ALA A 40 -22.11 1.51 20.44
N THR A 41 -22.89 2.08 19.53
CA THR A 41 -24.34 2.28 19.71
C THR A 41 -25.13 1.07 19.22
N THR A 42 -24.53 0.23 18.39
CA THR A 42 -25.13 -0.98 17.82
C THR A 42 -24.19 -2.18 17.98
N GLN A 43 -24.74 -3.34 18.34
CA GLN A 43 -23.96 -4.58 18.36
C GLN A 43 -23.97 -5.25 16.98
N LEU A 44 -22.78 -5.38 16.38
CA LEU A 44 -22.61 -6.11 15.12
C LEU A 44 -22.57 -7.62 15.35
N SER A 45 -23.32 -8.35 14.52
CA SER A 45 -23.28 -9.81 14.50
C SER A 45 -21.94 -10.31 13.94
N ALA A 46 -21.68 -11.61 14.09
CA ALA A 46 -20.52 -12.23 13.43
C ALA A 46 -20.60 -12.12 11.90
N GLY A 47 -21.81 -12.21 11.33
CA GLY A 47 -22.06 -12.08 9.90
C GLY A 47 -21.70 -10.69 9.37
N ASP A 48 -22.07 -9.63 10.08
CA ASP A 48 -21.76 -8.25 9.70
C ASP A 48 -20.26 -8.02 9.65
N LYS A 49 -19.52 -8.53 10.65
CA LYS A 49 -18.06 -8.42 10.71
C LYS A 49 -17.38 -9.14 9.56
N VAL A 50 -17.87 -10.34 9.20
CA VAL A 50 -17.37 -11.09 8.04
C VAL A 50 -17.68 -10.35 6.73
N GLY A 51 -18.89 -9.80 6.58
CA GLY A 51 -19.28 -8.99 5.43
C GLY A 51 -18.39 -7.76 5.28
N ILE A 52 -18.10 -7.06 6.38
CA ILE A 52 -17.20 -5.90 6.40
C ILE A 52 -15.77 -6.32 6.02
N ALA A 53 -15.27 -7.44 6.56
CA ALA A 53 -13.94 -7.95 6.18
C ALA A 53 -13.85 -8.26 4.69
N ALA A 54 -14.85 -8.94 4.13
CA ALA A 54 -14.91 -9.23 2.70
C ALA A 54 -14.95 -7.94 1.86
N ALA A 55 -15.76 -6.96 2.28
CA ALA A 55 -15.82 -5.66 1.62
C ALA A 55 -14.48 -4.91 1.68
N THR A 56 -13.78 -4.92 2.82
CA THR A 56 -12.44 -4.32 2.96
C THR A 56 -11.45 -4.98 2.00
N ILE A 57 -11.43 -6.31 1.92
CA ILE A 57 -10.53 -7.02 1.02
C ILE A 57 -10.84 -6.65 -0.44
N ALA A 58 -12.10 -6.71 -0.84
CA ALA A 58 -12.50 -6.40 -2.21
C ALA A 58 -12.17 -4.94 -2.60
N THR A 59 -12.51 -4.00 -1.73
CA THR A 59 -12.38 -2.57 -2.05
C THR A 59 -10.99 -2.04 -1.76
N ASP A 60 -10.46 -2.20 -0.55
CA ASP A 60 -9.21 -1.59 -0.12
C ASP A 60 -7.98 -2.39 -0.57
N VAL A 61 -8.03 -3.73 -0.56
CA VAL A 61 -6.87 -4.57 -0.94
C VAL A 61 -6.83 -4.82 -2.45
N LEU A 62 -7.86 -5.47 -3.00
CA LEU A 62 -7.84 -5.93 -4.39
C LEU A 62 -7.96 -4.79 -5.38
N SER A 63 -8.82 -3.82 -5.07
CA SER A 63 -9.14 -2.74 -6.01
C SER A 63 -8.40 -1.43 -5.70
N ALA A 64 -7.72 -1.31 -4.55
CA ALA A 64 -7.13 -0.06 -4.08
C ALA A 64 -8.12 1.13 -4.13
N GLY A 65 -9.38 0.86 -3.78
CA GLY A 65 -10.53 1.77 -3.92
C GLY A 65 -10.46 3.00 -3.02
N GLU A 66 -9.55 3.03 -2.06
CA GLU A 66 -9.21 4.21 -1.26
C GLU A 66 -8.64 5.37 -2.11
N PHE A 67 -8.07 5.07 -3.27
CA PHE A 67 -7.51 6.09 -4.15
C PHE A 67 -8.59 6.70 -5.02
N HIS A 68 -9.03 7.90 -4.63
CA HIS A 68 -9.98 8.68 -5.42
C HIS A 68 -9.40 9.14 -6.78
N ASN A 69 -8.10 9.42 -6.85
CA ASN A 69 -7.44 9.75 -8.12
C ASN A 69 -7.22 8.46 -8.94
N PRO A 70 -7.84 8.31 -10.12
CA PRO A 70 -7.78 7.08 -10.91
C PRO A 70 -6.37 6.77 -11.44
N VAL A 71 -5.57 7.78 -11.73
CA VAL A 71 -4.17 7.59 -12.17
C VAL A 71 -3.30 7.09 -11.02
N ARG A 72 -3.46 7.68 -9.82
CA ARG A 72 -2.75 7.22 -8.61
C ARG A 72 -3.15 5.79 -8.26
N ARG A 73 -4.43 5.47 -8.41
CA ARG A 73 -4.96 4.13 -8.23
C ARG A 73 -4.32 3.15 -9.20
N LEU A 74 -4.27 3.47 -10.49
CA LEU A 74 -3.64 2.63 -11.51
C LEU A 74 -2.16 2.37 -11.22
N VAL A 75 -1.40 3.41 -10.87
CA VAL A 75 0.02 3.27 -10.51
C VAL A 75 0.21 2.35 -9.29
N HIS A 76 -0.66 2.49 -8.29
CA HIS A 76 -0.64 1.59 -7.14
C HIS A 76 -0.96 0.14 -7.54
N LEU A 77 -1.97 -0.09 -8.37
CA LEU A 77 -2.34 -1.43 -8.84
C LEU A 77 -1.22 -2.07 -9.67
N LEU A 78 -0.57 -1.31 -10.57
CA LEU A 78 0.59 -1.79 -11.31
C LEU A 78 1.73 -2.21 -10.39
N THR A 79 2.04 -1.39 -9.39
CA THR A 79 3.11 -1.68 -8.42
C THR A 79 2.76 -2.88 -7.54
N MET A 80 1.53 -2.93 -7.01
CA MET A 80 1.06 -3.98 -6.11
C MET A 80 0.96 -5.33 -6.82
N TYR A 81 0.23 -5.40 -7.94
CA TYR A 81 0.11 -6.65 -8.70
C TYR A 81 1.42 -7.04 -9.37
N GLY A 82 2.22 -6.07 -9.84
CA GLY A 82 3.57 -6.33 -10.33
C GLY A 82 4.44 -7.01 -9.28
N PHE A 83 4.43 -6.49 -8.05
CA PHE A 83 5.14 -7.08 -6.91
C PHE A 83 4.61 -8.49 -6.56
N ILE A 84 3.29 -8.68 -6.51
CA ILE A 84 2.68 -9.99 -6.21
C ILE A 84 3.06 -11.02 -7.27
N LEU A 85 2.86 -10.71 -8.56
CA LEU A 85 3.16 -11.63 -9.66
C LEU A 85 4.65 -11.98 -9.72
N PHE A 86 5.52 -10.96 -9.59
CA PHE A 86 6.97 -11.15 -9.59
C PHE A 86 7.42 -12.10 -8.47
N ASN A 87 6.96 -11.87 -7.24
CA ASN A 87 7.37 -12.67 -6.09
C ASN A 87 6.73 -14.06 -6.08
N ALA A 88 5.45 -14.17 -6.45
CA ALA A 88 4.77 -15.45 -6.54
C ALA A 88 5.43 -16.35 -7.60
N ALA A 89 5.70 -15.80 -8.79
CA ALA A 89 6.43 -16.54 -9.81
C ALA A 89 7.84 -16.89 -9.34
N THR A 90 8.58 -15.96 -8.72
CA THR A 90 9.92 -16.25 -8.16
C THR A 90 9.88 -17.41 -7.16
N ALA A 91 8.88 -17.45 -6.27
CA ALA A 91 8.71 -18.54 -5.31
C ALA A 91 8.44 -19.87 -6.02
N VAL A 92 7.50 -19.90 -6.97
CA VAL A 92 7.19 -21.13 -7.72
C VAL A 92 8.40 -21.61 -8.51
N MET A 93 9.10 -20.71 -9.20
CA MET A 93 10.29 -21.02 -9.99
C MET A 93 11.42 -21.62 -9.15
N ILE A 94 11.55 -21.22 -7.88
CA ILE A 94 12.63 -21.64 -6.97
C ILE A 94 12.29 -22.91 -6.17
N PHE A 95 11.02 -23.10 -5.80
CA PHE A 95 10.60 -24.17 -4.89
C PHE A 95 9.95 -25.36 -5.59
N THR A 96 9.60 -25.26 -6.87
CA THR A 96 8.96 -26.37 -7.60
C THR A 96 9.90 -27.00 -8.62
N ALA A 97 9.76 -28.32 -8.82
CA ALA A 97 10.58 -29.07 -9.77
C ALA A 97 10.36 -28.65 -11.24
N ASN A 98 9.16 -28.15 -11.58
CA ASN A 98 8.80 -27.62 -12.90
C ASN A 98 8.86 -26.07 -12.94
N GLY A 99 9.64 -25.46 -12.04
CA GLY A 99 9.66 -24.02 -11.86
C GLY A 99 10.02 -23.21 -13.12
N ALA A 100 10.74 -23.80 -14.07
CA ALA A 100 11.12 -23.14 -15.32
C ALA A 100 10.08 -23.25 -16.45
N ASP A 101 8.82 -23.58 -16.15
CA ASP A 101 7.74 -23.55 -17.15
C ASP A 101 7.62 -22.17 -17.81
N ALA A 102 7.30 -22.16 -19.10
CA ALA A 102 7.12 -20.96 -19.91
C ALA A 102 6.06 -20.05 -19.29
N THR A 103 5.00 -20.62 -18.71
CA THR A 103 3.94 -19.85 -18.04
C THR A 103 4.46 -19.06 -16.85
N TRP A 104 5.22 -19.68 -15.94
CA TRP A 104 5.77 -18.99 -14.77
C TRP A 104 6.81 -17.94 -15.17
N THR A 105 7.62 -18.25 -16.19
CA THR A 105 8.56 -17.30 -16.76
C THR A 105 7.84 -16.07 -17.33
N GLN A 106 6.73 -16.26 -18.05
CA GLN A 106 5.92 -15.15 -18.57
C GLN A 106 5.28 -14.32 -17.43
N ILE A 107 4.70 -14.97 -16.43
CA ILE A 107 4.12 -14.28 -15.27
C ILE A 107 5.19 -13.46 -14.54
N TRP A 108 6.39 -14.01 -14.40
CA TRP A 108 7.52 -13.32 -13.78
C TRP A 108 7.90 -12.05 -14.55
N HIS A 109 7.99 -12.11 -15.88
CA HIS A 109 8.29 -10.95 -16.74
C HIS A 109 7.18 -9.90 -16.70
N ILE A 110 5.91 -10.32 -16.77
CA ILE A 110 4.77 -9.41 -16.64
C ILE A 110 4.82 -8.69 -15.29
N GLY A 111 5.05 -9.44 -14.21
CA GLY A 111 5.21 -8.87 -12.87
C GLY A 111 6.35 -7.86 -12.79
N ALA A 112 7.52 -8.20 -13.33
CA ALA A 112 8.69 -7.32 -13.35
C ALA A 112 8.45 -6.03 -14.17
N ILE A 113 7.79 -6.13 -15.33
CA ILE A 113 7.46 -4.96 -16.18
C ILE A 113 6.41 -4.08 -15.50
N MET A 114 5.36 -4.67 -14.92
CA MET A 114 4.36 -3.91 -14.15
C MET A 114 5.02 -3.18 -12.98
N LEU A 115 5.94 -3.84 -12.28
CA LEU A 115 6.69 -3.25 -11.19
C LEU A 115 7.61 -2.11 -11.65
N LEU A 116 8.28 -2.28 -12.80
CA LEU A 116 9.10 -1.24 -13.41
C LEU A 116 8.25 -0.01 -13.75
N VAL A 117 7.18 -0.20 -14.53
CA VAL A 117 6.31 0.90 -14.97
C VAL A 117 5.66 1.58 -13.76
N GLY A 118 5.12 0.82 -12.82
CA GLY A 118 4.49 1.36 -11.61
C GLY A 118 5.44 2.13 -10.71
N SER A 119 6.64 1.59 -10.44
CA SER A 119 7.62 2.25 -9.55
C SER A 119 8.19 3.52 -10.16
N PHE A 120 8.52 3.52 -11.45
CA PHE A 120 8.97 4.73 -12.15
C PHE A 120 7.86 5.78 -12.26
N TRP A 121 6.64 5.36 -12.60
CA TRP A 121 5.51 6.28 -12.69
C TRP A 121 5.22 6.92 -11.32
N PHE A 122 5.23 6.14 -10.24
CA PHE A 122 5.12 6.67 -8.88
C PHE A 122 6.21 7.71 -8.58
N TRP A 123 7.47 7.38 -8.90
CA TRP A 123 8.61 8.26 -8.63
C TRP A 123 8.50 9.62 -9.32
N PHE A 124 8.12 9.65 -10.60
CA PHE A 124 8.12 10.89 -11.37
C PHE A 124 6.80 11.67 -11.30
N ALA A 125 5.66 11.01 -11.08
CA ALA A 125 4.35 11.67 -11.11
C ALA A 125 3.66 11.82 -9.76
N PHE A 126 3.99 10.99 -8.76
CA PHE A 126 3.29 10.94 -7.48
C PHE A 126 4.17 11.15 -6.25
N LYS A 127 5.48 11.29 -6.43
CA LYS A 127 6.40 11.85 -5.44
C LYS A 127 6.17 13.37 -5.28
N VAL A 128 4.90 13.79 -5.27
CA VAL A 128 4.41 15.18 -5.27
C VAL A 128 4.47 15.77 -3.87
N ASP A 129 4.40 14.94 -2.82
CA ASP A 129 4.56 15.41 -1.44
C ASP A 129 5.90 16.14 -1.26
N VAL A 130 6.92 15.81 -2.05
CA VAL A 130 8.21 16.51 -2.08
C VAL A 130 8.09 17.94 -2.59
N VAL A 131 7.42 18.13 -3.73
CA VAL A 131 7.26 19.45 -4.34
C VAL A 131 6.28 20.31 -3.54
N ALA A 132 5.22 19.70 -3.01
CA ALA A 132 4.27 20.36 -2.12
C ALA A 132 4.91 20.76 -0.77
N GLU A 133 5.93 20.03 -0.31
CA GLU A 133 6.76 20.37 0.86
C GLU A 133 7.97 21.27 0.50
N GLY A 134 8.08 21.78 -0.74
CA GLY A 134 9.15 22.68 -1.18
C GLY A 134 10.52 22.02 -1.40
N ASN A 135 10.59 20.69 -1.36
CA ASN A 135 11.81 19.93 -1.58
C ASN A 135 12.05 19.65 -3.08
N SER A 136 13.31 19.47 -3.48
CA SER A 136 13.65 19.08 -4.85
C SER A 136 13.09 17.68 -5.16
N PRO A 137 12.50 17.43 -6.36
CA PRO A 137 12.07 16.10 -6.80
C PRO A 137 13.16 15.02 -6.69
N PHE A 138 14.42 15.44 -6.78
CA PHE A 138 15.61 14.59 -6.67
C PHE A 138 16.12 14.40 -5.24
N SER A 139 15.49 15.03 -4.25
CA SER A 139 15.79 14.77 -2.84
C SER A 139 15.44 13.33 -2.49
N ILE A 140 16.38 12.61 -1.87
CA ILE A 140 16.21 11.23 -1.44
C ILE A 140 16.19 11.21 0.08
N ASP A 141 15.07 10.77 0.66
CA ASP A 141 14.99 10.44 2.08
C ASP A 141 14.82 8.93 2.21
N LEU A 142 15.80 8.24 2.81
CA LEU A 142 15.76 6.79 2.99
C LEU A 142 14.50 6.32 3.73
N LYS A 143 14.01 7.06 4.72
CA LYS A 143 12.80 6.66 5.46
C LYS A 143 11.56 6.63 4.57
N ARG A 144 11.45 7.60 3.66
CA ARG A 144 10.31 7.75 2.75
C ARG A 144 10.45 6.90 1.49
N ASP A 145 11.66 6.90 0.93
CA ASP A 145 11.90 6.56 -0.47
C ASP A 145 12.58 5.19 -0.63
N ALA A 146 13.21 4.61 0.42
CA ALA A 146 13.95 3.35 0.31
C ALA A 146 13.10 2.19 -0.22
N PHE A 147 11.82 2.11 0.16
CA PHE A 147 10.91 1.10 -0.38
C PHE A 147 10.69 1.26 -1.89
N SER A 148 10.34 2.47 -2.34
CA SER A 148 10.12 2.73 -3.77
C SER A 148 11.40 2.54 -4.58
N LEU A 149 12.55 2.98 -4.07
CA LEU A 149 13.84 2.85 -4.73
C LEU A 149 14.28 1.39 -4.83
N SER A 150 14.05 0.58 -3.80
CA SER A 150 14.37 -0.86 -3.84
C SER A 150 13.44 -1.64 -4.76
N LEU A 151 12.16 -1.28 -4.89
CA LEU A 151 11.27 -1.83 -5.92
C LEU A 151 11.76 -1.50 -7.34
N MET A 152 12.19 -0.25 -7.54
CA MET A 152 12.71 0.23 -8.81
C MET A 152 14.03 -0.49 -9.18
N ALA A 153 14.96 -0.57 -8.22
CA ALA A 153 16.22 -1.29 -8.40
C ALA A 153 15.99 -2.79 -8.67
N THR A 154 15.03 -3.41 -7.96
CA THR A 154 14.68 -4.83 -8.15
C THR A 154 14.16 -5.09 -9.55
N SER A 155 13.19 -4.30 -10.03
CA SER A 155 12.60 -4.48 -11.36
C SER A 155 13.60 -4.24 -12.49
N VAL A 156 14.43 -3.20 -12.39
CA VAL A 156 15.50 -2.91 -13.36
C VAL A 156 16.55 -4.02 -13.38
N ALA A 157 17.11 -4.38 -12.22
CA ALA A 157 18.17 -5.39 -12.14
C ALA A 157 17.66 -6.74 -12.64
N ALA A 158 16.43 -7.13 -12.28
CA ALA A 158 15.83 -8.39 -12.68
C ALA A 158 15.62 -8.46 -14.20
N LEU A 159 15.08 -7.41 -14.82
CA LEU A 159 14.85 -7.37 -16.27
C LEU A 159 16.17 -7.34 -17.06
N ILE A 160 17.16 -6.56 -16.62
CA ILE A 160 18.48 -6.52 -17.25
C ILE A 160 19.15 -7.89 -17.17
N TRP A 161 19.13 -8.51 -15.98
CA TRP A 161 19.67 -9.86 -15.79
C TRP A 161 18.98 -10.88 -16.69
N SER A 162 17.65 -10.88 -16.75
CA SER A 162 16.88 -11.80 -17.60
C SER A 162 17.20 -11.60 -19.09
N PHE A 163 17.22 -10.35 -19.56
CA PHE A 163 17.53 -10.02 -20.95
C PHE A 163 18.93 -10.49 -21.36
N ASN A 164 19.94 -10.25 -20.53
CA ASN A 164 21.31 -10.67 -20.81
C ASN A 164 21.46 -12.21 -20.77
N THR A 165 20.75 -12.86 -19.85
CA THR A 165 20.74 -14.34 -19.75
C THR A 165 20.09 -14.98 -20.98
N GLY A 166 18.97 -14.44 -21.47
CA GLY A 166 18.27 -14.96 -22.63
C GLY A 166 19.02 -14.80 -23.96
N ASN A 167 19.89 -13.79 -24.07
CA ASN A 167 20.68 -13.53 -25.29
C ASN A 167 21.99 -14.33 -25.38
N GLY A 168 22.28 -15.23 -24.43
CA GLY A 168 23.53 -15.98 -24.40
C GLY A 168 24.78 -15.09 -24.22
N ALA A 169 24.59 -13.82 -23.81
CA ALA A 169 25.69 -12.97 -23.41
C ALA A 169 26.37 -13.63 -22.20
N ASN A 170 27.70 -13.48 -22.07
CA ASN A 170 28.42 -13.90 -20.88
C ASN A 170 27.85 -13.16 -19.67
N VAL A 171 26.84 -13.73 -19.00
CA VAL A 171 26.25 -13.18 -17.78
C VAL A 171 27.39 -13.14 -16.78
N LYS A 172 27.93 -11.96 -16.52
CA LYS A 172 29.19 -11.79 -15.78
C LYS A 172 28.97 -11.98 -14.27
N GLY A 173 27.81 -12.51 -13.85
CA GLY A 173 27.40 -12.77 -12.47
C GLY A 173 27.04 -11.51 -11.68
N TRP A 174 27.58 -10.34 -12.02
CA TRP A 174 27.35 -9.09 -11.32
C TRP A 174 25.91 -8.58 -11.47
N GLU A 175 25.25 -8.84 -12.61
CA GLU A 175 23.85 -8.43 -12.85
C GLU A 175 22.93 -9.14 -11.85
N PHE A 176 23.14 -10.45 -11.66
CA PHE A 176 22.43 -11.23 -10.67
C PHE A 176 22.78 -10.78 -9.24
N GLY A 177 24.04 -10.39 -9.00
CA GLY A 177 24.46 -9.74 -7.75
C GLY A 177 23.62 -8.50 -7.43
N PHE A 178 23.32 -7.66 -8.42
CA PHE A 178 22.42 -6.52 -8.21
C PHE A 178 20.97 -6.93 -7.91
N VAL A 179 20.47 -8.01 -8.52
CA VAL A 179 19.15 -8.56 -8.16
C VAL A 179 19.12 -8.93 -6.68
N ILE A 180 20.14 -9.66 -6.21
CA ILE A 180 20.26 -10.08 -4.81
C ILE A 180 20.37 -8.88 -3.87
N LEU A 181 21.17 -7.87 -4.21
CA LEU A 181 21.33 -6.66 -3.39
C LEU A 181 20.04 -5.83 -3.34
N ALA A 182 19.36 -5.65 -4.48
CA ALA A 182 18.13 -4.88 -4.56
C ALA A 182 16.99 -5.55 -3.77
N THR A 183 16.83 -6.86 -3.92
CA THR A 183 15.82 -7.64 -3.19
C THR A 183 16.16 -7.77 -1.71
N ALA A 184 17.43 -7.91 -1.34
CA ALA A 184 17.85 -7.85 0.07
C ALA A 184 17.56 -6.48 0.70
N SER A 185 17.78 -5.39 -0.03
CA SER A 185 17.45 -4.03 0.41
C SER A 185 15.93 -3.84 0.56
N LEU A 186 15.14 -4.42 -0.35
CA LEU A 186 13.67 -4.37 -0.33
C LEU A 186 13.08 -5.09 0.90
N PHE A 187 13.49 -6.34 1.12
CA PHE A 187 12.93 -7.19 2.19
C PHE A 187 13.59 -6.94 3.55
N GLY A 188 14.89 -6.68 3.59
CA GLY A 188 15.60 -6.30 4.80
C GLY A 188 15.30 -4.87 5.25
N GLY A 189 14.95 -3.98 4.32
CA GLY A 189 14.64 -2.57 4.58
C GLY A 189 13.24 -2.30 5.14
N VAL A 190 12.46 -3.32 5.47
CA VAL A 190 11.07 -3.18 5.94
C VAL A 190 10.96 -2.26 7.17
N TYR A 191 11.85 -2.43 8.15
CA TYR A 191 11.83 -1.66 9.40
C TYR A 191 12.14 -0.17 9.19
N TRP A 192 13.03 0.14 8.25
CA TRP A 192 13.50 1.51 7.99
C TRP A 192 12.74 2.22 6.88
N SER A 193 11.73 1.58 6.29
CA SER A 193 11.00 2.14 5.16
C SER A 193 9.50 2.18 5.44
N LYS A 194 8.75 2.71 4.48
CA LYS A 194 7.30 2.65 4.53
C LYS A 194 6.78 1.22 4.38
N PHE A 195 7.55 0.22 3.92
CA PHE A 195 6.98 -1.08 3.50
C PHE A 195 6.02 -1.72 4.52
N SER A 196 6.32 -1.66 5.83
CA SER A 196 5.46 -2.23 6.87
C SER A 196 4.01 -1.70 6.87
N HIS A 197 3.78 -0.46 6.41
CA HIS A 197 2.44 0.15 6.33
C HIS A 197 1.49 -0.63 5.42
N MET A 198 2.01 -1.39 4.45
CA MET A 198 1.19 -2.21 3.55
C MET A 198 0.43 -3.31 4.31
N PHE A 199 1.02 -3.84 5.38
CA PHE A 199 0.37 -4.87 6.19
C PHE A 199 -0.69 -4.30 7.11
N PHE A 200 -0.50 -3.08 7.63
CA PHE A 200 -1.41 -2.47 8.61
C PHE A 200 -2.62 -1.77 7.98
N LYS A 201 -2.49 -1.31 6.73
CA LYS A 201 -3.53 -0.53 6.06
C LYS A 201 -4.87 -1.25 5.91
N PRO A 202 -4.92 -2.54 5.52
CA PRO A 202 -6.18 -3.28 5.45
C PRO A 202 -6.85 -3.43 6.81
N PHE A 203 -6.07 -3.60 7.89
CA PHE A 203 -6.61 -3.68 9.25
C PHE A 203 -7.20 -2.34 9.70
N ALA A 204 -6.54 -1.23 9.41
CA ALA A 204 -7.09 0.10 9.71
C ALA A 204 -8.37 0.38 8.90
N ALA A 205 -8.43 -0.03 7.63
CA ALA A 205 -9.63 0.10 6.81
C ALA A 205 -10.78 -0.77 7.32
N TYR A 206 -10.48 -1.99 7.79
CA TYR A 206 -11.44 -2.86 8.46
C TYR A 206 -11.98 -2.23 9.76
N ASP A 207 -11.09 -1.77 10.64
CA ASP A 207 -11.48 -1.11 11.90
C ASP A 207 -12.37 0.10 11.62
N LYS A 208 -12.00 0.96 10.67
CA LYS A 208 -12.81 2.10 10.25
C LYS A 208 -14.22 1.74 9.78
N ARG A 209 -14.39 0.61 9.08
CA ARG A 209 -15.71 0.15 8.64
C ARG A 209 -16.51 -0.44 9.79
N ILE A 210 -15.84 -1.13 10.73
CA ILE A 210 -16.46 -1.63 11.95
C ILE A 210 -16.96 -0.47 12.81
N THR A 211 -16.14 0.53 13.08
CA THR A 211 -16.52 1.68 13.90
C THR A 211 -17.61 2.52 13.25
N LYS A 212 -17.64 2.59 11.91
CA LYS A 212 -18.77 3.21 11.20
C LYS A 212 -20.05 2.39 11.34
N ALA A 213 -19.97 1.06 11.24
CA ALA A 213 -21.13 0.18 11.28
C ALA A 213 -21.71 -0.01 12.69
N ASP A 214 -20.88 -0.01 13.73
CA ASP A 214 -21.31 -0.10 15.13
C ASP A 214 -21.75 1.25 15.72
N GLY A 215 -21.60 2.33 14.95
CA GLY A 215 -22.02 3.69 15.29
C GLY A 215 -21.11 4.43 16.27
N SER A 216 -19.99 3.84 16.71
CA SER A 216 -18.99 4.54 17.53
C SER A 216 -18.28 5.64 16.73
N ALA A 217 -18.02 5.37 15.45
CA ALA A 217 -17.45 6.25 14.44
C ALA A 217 -16.24 7.08 14.90
N GLU A 218 -15.46 6.58 15.87
CA GLU A 218 -14.36 7.34 16.51
C GLU A 218 -14.77 8.71 17.06
N ASN A 219 -16.02 8.85 17.52
CA ASN A 219 -16.65 10.11 17.92
C ASN A 219 -16.76 11.14 16.77
N LEU A 220 -16.60 10.71 15.51
CA LEU A 220 -16.89 11.56 14.37
C LEU A 220 -18.41 11.73 14.23
N PRO A 221 -18.87 12.91 13.77
CA PRO A 221 -20.28 13.11 13.47
C PRO A 221 -20.72 12.09 12.39
N THR A 222 -21.62 11.20 12.75
CA THR A 222 -22.28 10.26 11.80
C THR A 222 -23.50 10.87 11.15
N ILE A 223 -23.91 12.03 11.64
CA ILE A 223 -25.19 12.65 11.31
C ILE A 223 -25.06 13.44 10.00
N THR A 224 -25.90 13.14 9.01
CA THR A 224 -25.91 13.81 7.69
C THR A 224 -27.01 14.86 7.60
N ARG A 225 -26.91 15.85 6.69
CA ARG A 225 -27.97 16.87 6.52
C ARG A 225 -29.13 16.39 5.63
N ASP A 226 -29.31 15.08 5.47
CA ASP A 226 -30.37 14.51 4.63
C ASP A 226 -31.75 14.61 5.32
N GLU A 227 -31.77 14.66 6.66
CA GLU A 227 -33.00 14.77 7.45
C GLU A 227 -33.41 16.25 7.66
N SER A 228 -34.68 16.58 7.39
CA SER A 228 -35.21 17.94 7.50
C SER A 228 -35.12 18.51 8.92
N GLU A 229 -35.34 17.68 9.95
CA GLU A 229 -35.23 18.08 11.36
C GLU A 229 -33.79 18.48 11.72
N GLN A 230 -32.81 17.84 11.09
CA GLN A 230 -31.41 18.14 11.35
C GLN A 230 -30.94 19.42 10.67
N GLN A 231 -31.46 19.73 9.48
CA GLN A 231 -31.20 20.99 8.80
C GLN A 231 -31.68 22.20 9.63
N GLN A 232 -32.76 22.02 10.40
CA GLN A 232 -33.36 23.07 11.23
C GLN A 232 -32.63 23.32 12.57
N ARG A 233 -31.60 22.54 12.90
CA ARG A 233 -30.81 22.78 14.13
C ARG A 233 -30.04 24.10 13.99
N HIS A 234 -30.00 24.89 15.05
CA HIS A 234 -29.36 26.22 15.09
C HIS A 234 -27.88 26.20 14.64
N SER A 235 -27.15 25.11 14.86
CA SER A 235 -25.76 24.96 14.40
C SER A 235 -25.62 24.72 12.88
N MET A 236 -26.73 24.56 12.16
CA MET A 236 -26.81 24.18 10.75
C MET A 236 -27.62 25.18 9.91
N GLU A 237 -28.05 26.32 10.48
CA GLU A 237 -28.87 27.32 9.78
C GLU A 237 -28.15 27.93 8.57
N LEU A 238 -26.87 28.27 8.71
CA LEU A 238 -26.00 28.68 7.59
C LEU A 238 -25.64 27.52 6.65
N LEU A 239 -25.85 26.30 7.17
CA LEU A 239 -25.74 25.00 6.51
C LEU A 239 -26.79 24.83 5.41
N VAL A 240 -28.05 25.20 5.68
CA VAL A 240 -29.27 24.64 5.06
C VAL A 240 -29.19 24.42 3.54
N ASP A 241 -28.78 25.42 2.77
CA ASP A 241 -28.73 25.37 1.31
C ASP A 241 -27.37 24.95 0.74
N ALA A 242 -26.34 24.78 1.59
CA ALA A 242 -25.01 24.39 1.14
C ALA A 242 -25.00 22.91 0.72
N PRO A 243 -24.34 22.55 -0.39
CA PRO A 243 -24.23 21.15 -0.82
C PRO A 243 -23.52 20.29 0.23
N MET A 244 -23.92 19.02 0.35
CA MET A 244 -23.29 18.05 1.28
C MET A 244 -21.80 17.84 0.99
N ASP A 245 -21.44 17.88 -0.29
CA ASP A 245 -20.06 18.01 -0.74
C ASP A 245 -19.76 19.50 -0.97
N MET A 246 -18.95 20.10 -0.09
CA MET A 246 -18.55 21.51 -0.17
C MET A 246 -17.59 21.79 -1.35
N GLY A 247 -17.47 20.84 -2.28
CA GLY A 247 -16.62 20.89 -3.45
C GLY A 247 -15.16 20.63 -3.09
N LEU A 248 -14.28 20.92 -4.04
CA LEU A 248 -12.86 20.59 -3.91
C LEU A 248 -12.14 21.34 -2.78
N GLY A 249 -12.73 22.40 -2.21
CA GLY A 249 -12.17 23.15 -1.07
C GLY A 249 -10.72 23.58 -1.32
N ILE A 250 -9.81 23.21 -0.41
CA ILE A 250 -8.36 23.45 -0.54
C ILE A 250 -7.72 22.77 -1.77
N LYS A 251 -8.38 21.76 -2.37
CA LYS A 251 -7.93 21.08 -3.59
C LYS A 251 -8.37 21.79 -4.87
N ARG A 252 -9.12 22.90 -4.76
CA ARG A 252 -9.58 23.69 -5.92
C ARG A 252 -8.43 24.42 -6.61
N GLU A 253 -7.37 24.70 -5.87
CA GLU A 253 -6.10 25.22 -6.36
C GLU A 253 -5.02 24.14 -6.18
N LYS A 254 -4.09 24.02 -7.13
CA LYS A 254 -2.87 23.22 -6.88
C LYS A 254 -2.07 23.95 -5.79
N PRO A 255 -1.38 23.25 -4.87
CA PRO A 255 -0.45 23.91 -3.95
C PRO A 255 0.64 24.61 -4.78
N GLN A 256 0.48 25.91 -5.00
CA GLN A 256 1.45 26.76 -5.72
C GLN A 256 2.06 27.81 -4.78
N HIS A 257 1.63 27.82 -3.51
CA HIS A 257 2.04 28.80 -2.50
C HIS A 257 3.31 28.36 -1.77
N TYR A 258 4.36 27.97 -2.49
CA TYR A 258 5.75 27.88 -2.00
C TYR A 258 6.73 28.13 -3.16
#